data_AF-A0A1M6PQ38-F1
#
_entry.id   AF-A0A1M6PQ38-F1
#
_cell.length_a   1.000
_cell.length_b   1.000
_cell.length_c   1.000
_cell.angle_alpha   90.00
_cell.angle_beta   90.00
_cell.angle_gamma   90.00
#
_symmetry.space_group_name_H-M   'P 1'
#
loop_
_entity.id
_entity.type
_entity.pdbx_description
1 polymer ?
#
loop_
_entity_poly.entity_id
_entity_poly.type
_entity_poly.pdbx_seq_one_letter_code
_entity_poly.pdbx_strand_id
1 'polypeptide(L)'
;MKKTTLFPLLFLTVFVFGILSFAPNKKVIAVVFNKEMTRQDLMSLQKNLKEKNIILVFNKIKFSRNRLSYIDFSIDFGDGFSGASKSEITRSKEIGFIRDYNENADQPFVVGELK
;
A
#
# COMPACT_ATOMS: atom_id res chain seq x y z
N MET A 1 60.67 23.27 45.87
CA MET A 1 59.32 23.84 46.05
C MET A 1 58.94 24.67 44.83
N LYS A 2 57.96 24.23 44.03
CA LYS A 2 56.97 25.08 43.34
C LYS A 2 55.97 24.16 42.65
N LYS A 3 54.73 24.20 43.14
CA LYS A 3 53.57 23.51 42.61
C LYS A 3 53.03 24.37 41.46
N THR A 4 52.77 23.79 40.31
CA THR A 4 51.97 24.42 39.25
C THR A 4 50.95 23.41 38.76
N THR A 5 49.78 23.49 39.40
CA THR A 5 48.52 22.90 38.97
C THR A 5 47.98 23.67 37.78
N LEU A 6 47.77 23.00 36.64
CA LEU A 6 47.00 23.52 35.50
C LEU A 6 46.12 22.38 34.95
N PHE A 7 44.91 22.27 35.50
CA PHE A 7 43.70 21.95 34.73
C PHE A 7 43.24 23.26 34.07
N PRO A 8 42.59 23.30 32.88
CA PRO A 8 41.47 22.45 32.46
C PRO A 8 41.57 22.05 30.96
N LEU A 9 40.71 21.20 30.37
CA LEU A 9 39.43 21.61 29.77
C LEU A 9 38.73 20.33 29.28
N LEU A 10 37.64 19.95 29.93
CA LEU A 10 36.78 18.84 29.52
C LEU A 10 35.95 19.32 28.32
N PHE A 11 36.35 18.96 27.09
CA PHE A 11 35.49 19.14 25.91
C PHE A 11 34.38 18.09 25.95
N LEU A 12 33.25 18.44 26.55
CA LEU A 12 32.03 17.64 26.49
C LEU A 12 31.33 17.94 25.16
N THR A 13 31.65 17.19 24.10
CA THR A 13 30.88 17.23 22.85
C THR A 13 29.60 16.42 23.03
N VAL A 14 28.52 17.08 23.44
CA VAL A 14 27.18 16.49 23.44
C VAL A 14 26.71 16.40 21.98
N PHE A 15 26.86 15.23 21.36
CA PHE A 15 26.16 14.90 20.12
C PHE A 15 24.69 14.66 20.45
N VAL A 16 23.86 15.69 20.29
CA VAL A 16 22.41 15.51 20.23
C VAL A 16 22.10 14.93 18.85
N PHE A 17 22.08 13.60 18.74
CA PHE A 17 21.41 12.94 17.62
C PHE A 17 19.92 13.21 17.77
N GLY A 18 19.45 14.29 17.14
CA GLY A 18 18.04 14.54 16.94
C GLY A 18 17.47 13.37 16.14
N ILE A 19 16.76 12.47 16.82
CA ILE A 19 15.87 11.51 16.19
C ILE A 19 14.78 12.29 15.45
N LEU A 20 15.03 12.65 14.20
CA LEU A 20 13.97 13.02 13.29
C LEU A 20 13.09 11.78 13.10
N SER A 21 12.08 11.65 13.95
CA SER A 21 11.00 10.68 13.77
C SER A 21 10.14 11.17 12.60
N PHE A 22 10.59 10.89 11.39
CA PHE A 22 9.76 10.99 10.20
C PHE A 22 8.64 9.96 10.37
N ALA A 23 7.43 10.41 10.72
CA ALA A 23 6.25 9.57 10.61
C ALA A 23 6.16 9.11 9.15
N PRO A 24 6.22 7.79 8.86
CA PRO A 24 6.13 7.32 7.49
C PRO A 24 4.75 7.68 6.96
N ASN A 25 4.72 8.58 5.98
CA ASN A 25 3.56 8.79 5.13
C ASN A 25 3.17 7.41 4.58
N LYS A 26 2.05 6.85 5.05
CA LYS A 26 1.63 5.50 4.69
C LYS A 26 1.40 5.43 3.18
N LYS A 27 2.37 4.86 2.46
CA LYS A 27 2.28 4.58 1.03
C LYS A 27 1.59 3.25 0.87
N VAL A 28 0.26 3.23 1.01
CA VAL A 28 -0.55 2.01 0.86
C VAL A 28 -1.55 2.22 -0.27
N ILE A 29 -1.65 1.24 -1.16
CA ILE A 29 -2.69 1.17 -2.18
C ILE A 29 -3.58 -0.01 -1.83
N ALA A 30 -4.84 0.27 -1.51
CA ALA A 30 -5.83 -0.73 -1.18
C ALA A 30 -7.09 -0.51 -2.04
N VAL A 31 -7.55 -1.58 -2.68
CA VAL A 31 -8.75 -1.57 -3.50
C VAL A 31 -9.61 -2.74 -3.09
N VAL A 32 -10.89 -2.48 -2.80
CA VAL A 32 -11.89 -3.49 -2.52
C VAL A 32 -13.03 -3.33 -3.52
N PHE A 33 -13.34 -4.41 -4.24
CA PHE A 33 -14.46 -4.45 -5.16
C PHE A 33 -15.75 -4.75 -4.40
N ASN A 34 -16.73 -3.86 -4.53
CA ASN A 34 -18.05 -4.01 -3.88
C ASN A 34 -19.18 -4.04 -4.92
N LYS A 35 -20.40 -4.31 -4.46
CA LYS A 35 -21.57 -4.50 -5.33
C LYS A 35 -22.04 -3.21 -6.00
N GLU A 36 -21.71 -2.08 -5.40
CA GLU A 36 -22.17 -0.75 -5.73
C GLU A 36 -21.32 -0.13 -6.85
N MET A 37 -20.09 -0.63 -7.05
CA MET A 37 -19.23 -0.21 -8.16
C MET A 37 -19.90 -0.44 -9.51
N THR A 38 -19.96 0.62 -10.30
CA THR A 38 -20.45 0.61 -11.68
C THR A 38 -19.32 0.28 -12.66
N ARG A 39 -19.68 0.02 -13.92
CA ARG A 39 -18.68 -0.10 -15.00
C ARG A 39 -17.80 1.15 -15.09
N GLN A 40 -18.38 2.34 -14.91
CA GLN A 40 -17.64 3.60 -14.99
C GLN A 40 -16.64 3.73 -13.84
N ASP A 41 -17.00 3.29 -12.64
CA ASP A 41 -16.08 3.29 -11.49
C ASP A 41 -14.90 2.37 -11.74
N LEU A 42 -15.14 1.17 -12.27
CA LEU A 42 -14.08 0.21 -12.60
C LEU A 42 -13.13 0.74 -13.69
N MET A 43 -13.67 1.39 -14.73
CA MET A 43 -12.84 2.01 -15.77
C MET A 43 -12.03 3.20 -15.23
N SER A 44 -12.64 4.01 -14.37
CA SER A 44 -11.97 5.15 -13.73
C SER A 44 -10.86 4.67 -12.80
N LEU A 45 -11.11 3.62 -12.02
CA LEU A 45 -10.11 2.96 -11.19
C LEU A 45 -8.94 2.44 -12.03
N GLN A 46 -9.22 1.72 -13.12
CA GLN A 46 -8.18 1.20 -14.01
C GLN A 46 -7.32 2.32 -14.59
N LYS A 47 -7.94 3.44 -15.01
CA LYS A 47 -7.22 4.61 -15.51
C LYS A 47 -6.35 5.25 -14.43
N ASN A 48 -6.90 5.48 -13.23
CA ASN A 48 -6.19 6.10 -12.11
C ASN A 48 -4.97 5.27 -11.67
N LEU A 49 -5.07 3.94 -11.73
CA LEU A 49 -3.95 3.05 -11.44
C LEU A 49 -2.90 3.09 -12.55
N LYS A 50 -3.32 3.12 -13.81
CA LYS A 50 -2.40 3.22 -14.95
C LYS A 50 -1.56 4.50 -14.90
N GLU A 51 -2.14 5.63 -14.47
CA GLU A 51 -1.41 6.89 -14.24
C GLU A 51 -0.31 6.78 -13.18
N LYS A 52 -0.38 5.75 -12.32
CA LYS A 52 0.63 5.42 -11.30
C LYS A 52 1.57 4.29 -11.73
N ASN A 53 1.56 3.92 -13.01
CA ASN A 53 2.27 2.76 -13.57
C ASN A 53 1.81 1.40 -13.01
N ILE A 54 0.57 1.32 -12.51
CA ILE A 54 -0.03 0.09 -12.00
C ILE A 54 -1.03 -0.41 -13.04
N ILE A 55 -0.84 -1.64 -13.51
CA ILE A 55 -1.63 -2.25 -14.56
C ILE A 55 -2.70 -3.14 -13.94
N LEU A 56 -3.94 -2.64 -13.89
CA LEU A 56 -5.12 -3.43 -13.58
C LEU A 56 -5.78 -3.91 -14.86
N VAL A 57 -6.02 -5.21 -14.99
CA VAL A 57 -6.75 -5.82 -16.11
C VAL A 57 -7.96 -6.54 -15.57
N PHE A 58 -9.14 -6.28 -16.14
CA PHE A 58 -10.34 -7.05 -15.85
C PHE A 58 -10.56 -8.10 -16.94
N ASN A 59 -10.28 -9.36 -16.64
CA ASN A 59 -10.46 -10.48 -17.57
C ASN A 59 -11.96 -10.76 -17.77
N LYS A 60 -12.75 -10.63 -16.71
CA LYS A 60 -14.21 -10.83 -16.76
C LYS A 60 -14.91 -10.05 -15.66
N ILE A 61 -15.99 -9.36 -16.03
CA ILE A 61 -16.85 -8.64 -15.09
C ILE A 61 -18.29 -9.04 -15.38
N LYS A 62 -19.07 -9.34 -14.34
CA LYS A 62 -20.52 -9.52 -14.47
C LYS A 62 -21.27 -8.59 -13.53
N PHE A 63 -22.42 -8.12 -14.03
CA PHE A 63 -23.37 -7.34 -13.26
C PHE A 63 -24.69 -8.11 -13.19
N SER A 64 -25.34 -8.08 -12.04
CA SER A 64 -26.68 -8.62 -11.82
C SER A 64 -27.54 -7.54 -11.20
N ARG A 65 -28.65 -7.19 -11.85
CA ARG A 65 -29.55 -6.09 -11.45
C ARG A 65 -28.75 -4.80 -11.21
N ASN A 66 -27.90 -4.45 -12.18
CA ASN A 66 -27.00 -3.28 -12.17
C ASN A 66 -25.96 -3.22 -11.04
N ARG A 67 -25.77 -4.31 -10.30
CA ARG A 67 -24.75 -4.41 -9.25
C ARG A 67 -23.65 -5.36 -9.67
N LEU A 68 -22.40 -5.04 -9.31
CA LEU A 68 -21.27 -5.92 -9.54
C LEU A 68 -21.52 -7.25 -8.82
N SER A 69 -21.46 -8.36 -9.55
CA SER A 69 -21.74 -9.70 -9.01
C SER A 69 -20.57 -10.66 -9.15
N TYR A 70 -19.66 -10.40 -10.07
CA TYR A 70 -18.47 -11.23 -10.27
C TYR A 70 -17.35 -10.38 -10.86
N ILE A 71 -16.13 -10.65 -10.43
CA ILE A 71 -14.92 -10.06 -10.96
C ILE A 71 -13.83 -11.12 -11.15
N ASP A 72 -13.07 -10.97 -12.23
CA ASP A 72 -11.84 -11.70 -12.55
C ASP A 72 -10.85 -10.65 -13.03
N PHE A 73 -9.76 -10.49 -12.30
CA PHE A 73 -8.80 -9.43 -12.52
C PHE A 73 -7.36 -9.89 -12.29
N SER A 74 -6.44 -9.19 -12.95
CA SER A 74 -5.01 -9.30 -12.75
C SER A 74 -4.45 -7.90 -12.45
N ILE A 75 -3.46 -7.82 -11.57
CA ILE A 75 -2.81 -6.58 -11.15
C ILE A 75 -1.29 -6.75 -11.24
N ASP A 76 -0.61 -5.73 -11.76
CA ASP A 76 0.84 -5.61 -11.75
C ASP A 76 1.21 -4.20 -11.27
N PHE A 77 1.98 -4.12 -10.19
CA PHE A 77 2.41 -2.85 -9.59
C PHE A 77 3.67 -2.26 -10.23
N GLY A 78 4.33 -2.98 -11.15
CA GLY A 78 5.55 -2.53 -11.81
C GLY A 78 6.79 -2.53 -10.91
N ASP A 79 6.67 -3.02 -9.67
CA ASP A 79 7.73 -3.10 -8.65
C ASP A 79 8.12 -4.55 -8.32
N GLY A 80 7.74 -5.49 -9.18
CA GLY A 80 7.94 -6.92 -8.98
C GLY A 80 6.78 -7.63 -8.29
N PHE A 81 5.79 -6.90 -7.74
CA PHE A 81 4.57 -7.49 -7.21
C PHE A 81 3.44 -7.50 -8.24
N SER A 82 2.94 -8.70 -8.52
CA SER A 82 1.79 -8.92 -9.38
C SER A 82 0.97 -10.11 -8.90
N GLY A 83 -0.27 -10.20 -9.35
CA GLY A 83 -1.14 -11.32 -9.02
C GLY A 83 -2.50 -11.23 -9.70
N ALA A 84 -3.31 -12.26 -9.51
CA ALA A 84 -4.64 -12.32 -10.09
C ALA A 84 -5.61 -12.98 -9.11
N SER A 85 -6.88 -12.59 -9.20
CA SER A 85 -7.93 -13.25 -8.45
C SER A 85 -9.26 -13.16 -9.18
N LYS A 86 -10.13 -14.10 -8.86
CA LYS A 86 -11.50 -14.15 -9.35
C LYS A 86 -12.44 -14.56 -8.23
N SER A 87 -13.58 -13.89 -8.14
CA SER A 87 -14.58 -14.21 -7.14
C SER A 87 -15.95 -13.65 -7.51
N GLU A 88 -16.97 -14.27 -6.96
CA GLU A 88 -18.27 -13.63 -6.80
C GLU A 88 -18.17 -12.52 -5.76
N ILE A 89 -18.92 -11.44 -5.98
CA ILE A 89 -19.01 -10.32 -5.05
C ILE A 89 -20.19 -10.56 -4.11
N THR A 90 -19.88 -10.76 -2.83
CA THR A 90 -20.87 -10.97 -1.76
C THR A 90 -20.71 -9.88 -0.71
N ARG A 91 -21.61 -9.84 0.29
CA ARG A 91 -21.48 -8.88 1.42
C ARG A 91 -20.53 -9.37 2.51
N SER A 92 -20.21 -10.66 2.51
CA SER A 92 -19.45 -11.34 3.56
C SER A 92 -17.98 -11.49 3.22
N LYS A 93 -17.56 -11.10 2.01
CA LYS A 93 -16.19 -11.25 1.52
C LYS A 93 -15.70 -9.94 0.95
N GLU A 94 -14.50 -9.54 1.35
CA GLU A 94 -13.83 -8.39 0.76
C GLU A 94 -12.86 -8.89 -0.31
N ILE A 95 -13.19 -8.70 -1.58
CA ILE A 95 -12.34 -9.13 -2.70
C ILE A 95 -11.60 -7.93 -3.25
N GLY A 96 -10.29 -8.01 -3.36
CA GLY A 96 -9.49 -6.87 -3.77
C GLY A 96 -7.99 -7.14 -3.80
N PHE A 97 -7.23 -6.07 -3.61
CA PHE A 97 -5.78 -6.16 -3.50
C PHE A 97 -5.23 -5.05 -2.61
N ILE A 98 -4.10 -5.33 -1.99
CA ILE A 98 -3.36 -4.40 -1.14
C ILE A 98 -1.90 -4.45 -1.54
N ARG A 99 -1.27 -3.29 -1.64
CA ARG A 99 0.17 -3.11 -1.73
C ARG A 99 0.60 -2.10 -0.68
N ASP A 100 1.36 -2.56 0.31
CA ASP A 100 1.94 -1.74 1.35
C ASP A 100 3.44 -1.53 1.09
N TYR A 101 3.83 -0.30 0.73
CA TYR A 101 5.21 0.05 0.39
C TYR A 101 6.07 0.37 1.63
N ASN A 102 5.57 0.21 2.85
CA ASN A 102 6.36 0.37 4.06
C ASN A 102 7.36 -0.78 4.20
N GLU A 103 8.61 -0.47 4.59
CA GLU A 103 9.70 -1.46 4.70
C GLU A 103 9.42 -2.58 5.72
N ASN A 104 8.61 -2.26 6.75
CA ASN A 104 8.25 -3.17 7.84
C ASN A 104 6.82 -3.70 7.72
N ALA A 105 6.24 -3.71 6.51
CA ALA A 105 4.89 -4.24 6.32
C ALA A 105 4.88 -5.77 6.54
N ASP A 106 4.07 -6.24 7.50
CA ASP A 106 3.89 -7.68 7.75
C ASP A 106 3.38 -8.41 6.50
N GLN A 107 2.53 -7.73 5.72
CA GLN A 107 1.97 -8.24 4.49
C GLN A 107 2.09 -7.18 3.38
N PRO A 108 3.24 -7.14 2.66
CA PRO A 108 3.52 -6.08 1.69
C PRO A 108 2.62 -6.17 0.44
N PHE A 109 2.04 -7.33 0.16
CA PHE A 109 1.18 -7.56 -1.00
C PHE A 109 0.12 -8.64 -0.72
N VAL A 110 -1.12 -8.36 -1.12
CA VAL A 110 -2.27 -9.29 -1.06
C VAL A 110 -3.11 -9.13 -2.32
N VAL A 111 -3.63 -10.24 -2.84
CA VAL A 111 -4.62 -10.26 -3.92
C VAL A 111 -5.66 -11.35 -3.67
N GLY A 112 -6.93 -11.03 -3.86
CA GLY A 112 -8.05 -11.94 -3.64
C GLY A 112 -8.88 -11.60 -2.42
N GLU A 113 -9.21 -12.60 -1.60
CA GLU A 113 -10.03 -12.43 -0.40
C GLU A 113 -9.17 -11.80 0.72
N LEU A 114 -9.52 -10.58 1.09
CA LEU A 114 -8.82 -9.78 2.09
C LEU A 114 -9.38 -10.06 3.49
N LYS A 115 -10.67 -10.38 3.59
CA LYS A 115 -11.42 -10.78 4.78
C LYS A 115 -12.64 -11.62 4.41
#